data_AF-A0A8T5QN18-F1
#
_entry.id   AF-A0A8T5QN18-F1
#
_cell.length_a   1.000
_cell.length_b   1.000
_cell.length_c   1.000
_cell.angle_alpha   90.00
_cell.angle_beta   90.00
_cell.angle_gamma   90.00
#
_symmetry.space_group_name_H-M   'P 1'
#
loop_
_entity.id
_entity.type
_entity.pdbx_description
1 polymer ?
#
loop_
_entity_poly.entity_id
_entity_poly.type
_entity_poly.pdbx_seq_one_letter_code
_entity_poly.pdbx_strand_id
1 'polypeptide(L)'
;MIKKKAIIIFIKYPELGKVKTRLASTTNDRFAVNIYKAISENIFYEVGKLSQEYEVFIFYSEWDNETDIKRWVEKKYSFRAQSGNDLGEKMSNA
;
A
#
# COMPACT_ATOMS: atom_id res chain seq x y z
N MET A 1 -15.43 -19.81 -6.82
CA MET A 1 -15.52 -19.78 -5.34
C MET A 1 -15.47 -18.33 -4.89
N ILE A 2 -16.41 -17.90 -4.04
CA ILE A 2 -16.34 -16.60 -3.36
C ILE A 2 -15.33 -16.76 -2.22
N LYS A 3 -14.35 -15.85 -2.11
CA LYS A 3 -13.38 -15.87 -1.02
C LYS A 3 -14.05 -15.35 0.25
N LYS A 4 -13.88 -16.05 1.37
CA LYS A 4 -14.52 -15.72 2.66
C LYS A 4 -13.65 -14.86 3.57
N LYS A 5 -12.39 -14.63 3.20
CA LYS A 5 -11.40 -13.90 3.98
C LYS A 5 -10.76 -12.82 3.13
N ALA A 6 -10.44 -11.70 3.74
CA ALA A 6 -9.81 -10.57 3.08
C ALA A 6 -8.50 -10.18 3.78
N ILE A 7 -7.54 -9.69 3.00
CA ILE A 7 -6.34 -9.01 3.46
C ILE A 7 -6.44 -7.57 2.95
N ILE A 8 -6.36 -6.63 3.87
CA ILE A 8 -6.36 -5.20 3.57
C ILE A 8 -4.94 -4.68 3.75
N ILE A 9 -4.38 -4.03 2.73
CA ILE A 9 -3.05 -3.42 2.77
C ILE A 9 -3.19 -1.94 2.55
N PHE A 10 -2.82 -1.16 3.56
CA PHE A 10 -2.76 0.29 3.48
C PHE A 10 -1.38 0.72 3.00
N ILE A 11 -1.34 1.49 1.91
CA ILE A 11 -0.11 1.96 1.30
C ILE A 11 -0.15 3.45 1.00
N LYS A 12 1.03 4.03 0.81
CA LYS A 12 1.22 5.32 0.14
C LYS A 12 2.09 5.08 -1.08
N TYR A 13 1.92 5.89 -2.12
CA TYR A 13 2.82 5.83 -3.26
C TYR A 13 4.27 6.19 -2.84
N PRO A 14 5.30 5.41 -3.24
CA PRO A 14 6.69 5.64 -2.85
C PRO A 14 7.29 6.85 -3.58
N GLU A 15 6.90 8.05 -3.17
CA GLU A 15 7.37 9.32 -3.72
C GLU A 15 8.42 9.97 -2.80
N LEU A 16 9.43 10.60 -3.41
CA LEU A 16 10.50 11.32 -2.70
C LEU A 16 9.92 12.38 -1.76
N GLY A 17 10.41 12.40 -0.53
CA GLY A 17 9.97 13.33 0.52
C GLY A 17 8.57 13.05 1.10
N LYS A 18 7.81 12.06 0.59
CA LYS A 18 6.44 11.77 1.08
C LYS A 18 6.32 10.51 1.94
N VAL A 19 7.31 9.62 1.89
CA VAL A 19 7.33 8.37 2.67
C VAL A 19 8.55 8.28 3.57
N LYS A 20 8.36 7.72 4.76
CA LYS A 20 9.42 7.46 5.76
C LYS A 20 10.30 8.71 6.03
N THR A 21 9.70 9.90 6.12
CA THR A 21 10.41 11.18 6.32
C THR A 21 11.30 11.20 7.58
N ARG A 22 10.91 10.52 8.66
CA ARG A 22 11.75 10.33 9.86
C ARG A 22 13.01 9.50 9.60
N LEU A 23 12.96 8.55 8.67
CA LEU A 23 14.15 7.82 8.23
C LEU A 23 14.98 8.68 7.28
N ALA A 24 14.33 9.40 6.37
CA ALA A 24 15.00 10.32 5.46
C ALA A 24 15.81 11.41 6.19
N SER A 25 15.28 11.93 7.31
CA SER A 25 15.98 12.95 8.12
C SER A 25 17.29 12.46 8.74
N THR A 26 17.46 11.15 8.92
CA THR A 26 18.72 10.55 9.41
C THR A 26 19.55 9.90 8.30
N THR A 27 19.06 9.91 7.05
CA THR A 27 19.71 9.27 5.91
C THR A 27 19.62 10.19 4.69
N ASN A 28 18.73 9.92 3.74
CA ASN A 28 18.29 10.81 2.67
C ASN A 28 16.99 10.29 2.05
N ASP A 29 16.28 11.14 1.30
CA ASP A 29 14.99 10.79 0.69
C ASP A 29 15.08 9.59 -0.26
N ARG A 30 16.16 9.47 -1.04
CA ARG A 30 16.34 8.36 -1.99
C ARG A 30 16.44 7.03 -1.27
N PHE A 31 17.24 6.98 -0.21
CA PHE A 31 17.37 5.79 0.63
C PHE A 31 16.04 5.41 1.27
N ALA A 32 15.34 6.39 1.85
CA ALA A 32 14.05 6.16 2.50
C ALA A 32 12.99 5.62 1.55
N VAL A 33 12.87 6.18 0.35
CA VAL A 33 11.96 5.69 -0.70
C VAL A 33 12.34 4.29 -1.16
N ASN A 34 13.62 4.03 -1.43
CA ASN A 34 14.07 2.72 -1.93
C ASN A 34 13.80 1.61 -0.92
N ILE A 35 14.06 1.85 0.37
CA ILE A 35 13.74 0.88 1.43
C ILE A 35 12.24 0.68 1.57
N TYR A 36 11.46 1.76 1.58
CA TYR A 36 10.00 1.65 1.67
C TYR A 36 9.42 0.84 0.50
N LYS A 37 9.92 1.09 -0.70
CA LYS A 37 9.57 0.36 -1.91
C LYS A 37 9.90 -1.13 -1.78
N ALA A 38 11.14 -1.46 -1.41
CA ALA A 38 11.57 -2.86 -1.24
C ALA A 38 10.75 -3.62 -0.19
N ILE A 39 10.45 -3.00 0.95
CA ILE A 39 9.61 -3.61 1.99
C ILE A 39 8.19 -3.86 1.46
N SER A 40 7.60 -2.86 0.81
CA SER A 40 6.23 -2.97 0.29
C SER A 40 6.13 -4.03 -0.80
N GLU A 41 7.10 -4.10 -1.72
CA GLU A 41 7.18 -5.13 -2.75
C GLU A 41 7.32 -6.53 -2.16
N ASN A 42 8.12 -6.69 -1.09
CA ASN A 42 8.20 -7.95 -0.37
C ASN A 42 6.85 -8.34 0.26
N ILE A 43 6.11 -7.39 0.84
CA ILE A 43 4.76 -7.64 1.38
C ILE A 43 3.80 -8.07 0.26
N PHE A 44 3.82 -7.38 -0.89
CA PHE A 44 2.97 -7.75 -2.03
C PHE A 44 3.28 -9.14 -2.58
N TYR A 45 4.56 -9.52 -2.60
CA TYR A 45 5.00 -10.85 -3.00
C TYR A 45 4.48 -11.93 -2.05
N GLU A 46 4.66 -11.76 -0.74
CA GLU A 46 4.19 -12.73 0.26
C GLU A 46 2.65 -12.83 0.28
N VAL A 47 1.93 -11.71 0.23
CA VAL A 47 0.46 -11.72 0.16
C VAL A 47 -0.04 -12.31 -1.15
N GLY A 48 0.69 -12.13 -2.26
CA GLY A 48 0.38 -12.73 -3.55
C GLY A 48 0.29 -14.25 -3.51
N LYS A 49 1.08 -14.91 -2.65
CA LYS A 49 1.03 -16.36 -2.43
C LYS A 49 -0.28 -16.82 -1.78
N LEU A 50 -0.93 -15.93 -1.02
CA LEU A 50 -2.20 -16.19 -0.33
C LEU A 50 -3.43 -15.88 -1.18
N SER A 51 -3.24 -15.44 -2.43
CA SER A 51 -4.30 -14.96 -3.31
C SER A 51 -5.31 -16.02 -3.76
N GLN A 52 -5.10 -17.31 -3.47
CA GLN A 52 -6.11 -18.34 -3.70
C GLN A 52 -7.15 -18.40 -2.56
N GLU A 53 -6.74 -18.09 -1.33
CA GLU A 53 -7.57 -18.18 -0.13
C GLU A 53 -8.16 -16.82 0.30
N TYR A 54 -7.42 -15.74 0.05
CA TYR A 54 -7.75 -14.39 0.51
C TYR A 54 -8.02 -13.46 -0.66
N GLU A 55 -9.05 -12.61 -0.52
CA GLU A 55 -9.23 -11.44 -1.38
C GLU A 55 -8.34 -10.32 -0.88
N VAL A 56 -7.59 -9.69 -1.77
CA VAL A 56 -6.59 -8.69 -1.39
C VAL A 56 -7.05 -7.32 -1.85
N PHE A 57 -7.16 -6.41 -0.89
CA PHE A 57 -7.54 -5.02 -1.11
C PHE A 57 -6.36 -4.11 -0.82
N ILE A 58 -6.06 -3.24 -1.78
CA ILE A 58 -5.03 -2.22 -1.68
C ILE A 58 -5.74 -0.90 -1.45
N PHE A 59 -5.57 -0.36 -0.25
CA PHE A 59 -6.07 0.94 0.15
C PHE A 59 -4.93 1.96 0.08
N TYR A 60 -4.97 2.86 -0.91
CA TYR A 60 -3.94 3.88 -1.11
C TYR A 60 -4.37 5.23 -0.56
N SER A 61 -3.42 6.12 -0.26
CA SER A 61 -3.74 7.46 0.25
C SER A 61 -4.57 8.24 -0.77
N GLU A 62 -5.57 9.00 -0.31
CA GLU A 62 -6.46 9.82 -1.16
C GLU A 62 -5.73 10.80 -2.09
N TRP A 63 -4.50 11.18 -1.71
CA TRP A 63 -3.63 12.08 -2.47
C TRP A 63 -2.79 11.37 -3.55
N ASP A 64 -2.78 10.04 -3.58
CA ASP A 64 -1.99 9.27 -4.53
C ASP A 64 -2.73 9.08 -5.86
N ASN A 65 -1.97 9.00 -6.95
CA ASN A 65 -2.53 8.69 -8.27
C ASN A 65 -2.82 7.19 -8.39
N GLU A 66 -4.09 6.83 -8.65
CA GLU A 66 -4.51 5.44 -8.78
C GLU A 66 -3.79 4.69 -9.92
N THR A 67 -3.47 5.37 -11.02
CA THR A 67 -2.77 4.76 -12.17
C THR A 67 -1.35 4.37 -11.78
N ASP A 68 -0.65 5.23 -11.02
CA ASP A 68 0.71 4.96 -10.56
C ASP A 68 0.71 3.84 -9.52
N ILE A 69 -0.26 3.84 -8.60
CA ILE A 69 -0.47 2.74 -7.65
C ILE A 69 -0.70 1.42 -8.38
N LYS A 70 -1.63 1.36 -9.35
CA LYS A 70 -1.91 0.15 -10.15
C LYS A 70 -0.75 -0.29 -11.05
N ARG A 71 0.17 0.63 -11.37
CA ARG A 71 1.39 0.31 -12.13
C ARG A 71 2.44 -0.29 -11.22
N TRP A 72 2.57 0.25 -10.01
CA TRP A 72 3.52 -0.23 -9.01
C TRP A 72 3.07 -1.56 -8.39
N VAL A 73 1.79 -1.64 -8.04
CA VAL A 73 1.15 -2.78 -7.41
C VAL A 73 0.41 -3.56 -8.47
N GLU A 74 0.75 -4.84 -8.66
CA GLU A 74 0.19 -5.69 -9.72
C GLU A 74 -1.34 -5.53 -9.88
N LYS A 75 -1.81 -5.42 -11.12
CA LYS A 75 -3.20 -5.08 -11.48
C LYS A 75 -4.28 -6.08 -11.02
N LYS A 76 -3.88 -7.21 -10.41
CA LYS A 76 -4.79 -8.31 -10.01
C LYS A 76 -5.52 -8.07 -8.69
N TYR A 77 -5.19 -7.00 -7.96
CA TYR A 77 -5.82 -6.67 -6.68
C TYR A 77 -6.98 -5.68 -6.84
N SER A 78 -7.81 -5.59 -5.79
CA SER A 78 -8.86 -4.58 -5.70
C SER A 78 -8.29 -3.29 -5.11
N PHE A 79 -8.50 -2.15 -5.76
CA PHE A 79 -7.94 -0.86 -5.35
C PHE A 79 -9.03 0.08 -4.85
N ARG A 80 -8.75 0.77 -3.75
CA ARG A 80 -9.63 1.77 -3.12
C ARG A 80 -8.79 2.92 -2.56
N ALA A 81 -9.26 4.15 -2.67
CA ALA A 81 -8.69 5.25 -1.90
C ALA A 81 -9.11 5.12 -0.43
N GLN A 82 -8.20 5.41 0.50
CA GLN A 82 -8.50 5.54 1.92
C GLN A 82 -9.39 6.77 2.15
N SER A 83 -10.39 6.67 3.03
CA SER A 83 -11.29 7.76 3.39
C SER A 83 -11.45 7.87 4.90
N GLY A 84 -11.42 9.09 5.44
CA GLY A 84 -11.50 9.37 6.87
C GLY A 84 -10.46 10.39 7.34
N ASN A 85 -10.69 10.99 8.50
CA ASN A 85 -9.86 12.08 9.02
C ASN A 85 -8.58 11.57 9.69
N ASP A 86 -8.64 10.41 10.32
CA ASP A 86 -7.52 9.77 10.99
C ASP A 86 -7.33 8.31 10.56
N LEU A 87 -6.31 7.64 11.12
CA LEU A 87 -6.03 6.25 10.78
C LEU A 87 -7.13 5.29 11.24
N GLY A 88 -7.77 5.57 12.39
CA GLY A 88 -8.84 4.74 12.93
C GLY A 88 -10.09 4.80 12.06
N GLU A 89 -10.51 5.99 11.65
CA GLU A 89 -11.61 6.18 10.70
C GLU A 89 -11.30 5.53 9.35
N LYS A 90 -10.07 5.69 8.84
CA LYS A 90 -9.67 5.05 7.57
C LYS A 90 -9.74 3.54 7.65
N MET A 91 -9.32 2.95 8.76
CA MET A 91 -9.44 1.51 9.00
C MET A 91 -10.89 1.06 9.13
N SER A 92 -11.74 1.85 9.79
CA SER A 92 -13.17 1.53 9.94
C SER A 92 -13.95 1.61 8.62
N ASN A 93 -13.48 2.43 7.67
CA ASN A 93 -14.11 2.62 6.37
C ASN A 93 -13.59 1.64 5.29
N ALA A 94 -12.63 0.77 5.62
CA ALA A 94 -12.01 -0.17 4.70
C ALA A 94 -12.77 -1.51 4.63
#